data_AF-A0A7X4FWH2-F1
#
_entry.id   AF-A0A7X4FWH2-F1
#
_cell.length_a   1.000
_cell.length_b   1.000
_cell.length_c   1.000
_cell.angle_alpha   90.00
_cell.angle_beta   90.00
_cell.angle_gamma   90.00
#
_symmetry.space_group_name_H-M   'P 1'
#
loop_
_entity.id
_entity.type
_entity.pdbx_description
1 polymer ?
#
loop_
_entity_poly.entity_id
_entity_poly.type
_entity_poly.pdbx_seq_one_letter_code
_entity_poly.pdbx_strand_id
1 'polypeptide(L)'
;MIEIAWDQHLQRLGLEDEEELTPADFRLPREQEELRRLVYDGRLCILCLDQEAEEALYPPDAVAEVARLRTVVEEREAASPPEPPYAMSVEEGEIVDLPVHIRGSHLNLADTPQPRGFLRVTDHIVPPPPIPADASGRLELARWITHPEHPLTARVMANRIWHWHFGRGLVDTPSNFGATGSVPTHPELLDWLARHFVDGGWSVKALHREILLSSTYRLGAGYDAANAAVDPDNRLHWRMNRRRLEVEPIRDALLQVAGTLDLTMGGRVEEYNQRGYVFSEGNTFGRFAFYGAPRRSVYMPVVRNAIYEIFAGFDFGNASDSVGARPATVVPSQALLMMNSAFVEERAGECAGRLRAMQVESDAARVERAFVEAYGRPAADVEIEESLAFLAAMRETAPGGGDADRFAWTRLCHVILGASEFIYVD
;
A
#
# COMPACT_ATOMS: atom_id res chain seq x y z
N MET A 1 -10.45 3.27 42.57
CA MET A 1 -10.29 2.04 43.39
C MET A 1 -9.07 1.23 42.97
N ILE A 2 -8.83 1.03 41.67
CA ILE A 2 -7.65 0.28 41.17
C ILE A 2 -6.34 1.03 41.43
N GLU A 3 -6.25 2.34 41.12
CA GLU A 3 -5.05 3.15 41.42
C GLU A 3 -4.73 3.19 42.92
N ILE A 4 -5.74 3.38 43.77
CA ILE A 4 -5.56 3.38 45.24
C ILE A 4 -5.06 2.02 45.74
N ALA A 5 -5.52 0.91 45.14
CA ALA A 5 -5.06 -0.43 45.49
C ALA A 5 -3.63 -0.71 44.97
N TRP A 6 -3.26 -0.09 43.84
CA TRP A 6 -1.94 -0.18 43.23
C TRP A 6 -0.89 0.58 44.05
N ASP A 7 -1.17 1.83 44.43
CA ASP A 7 -0.28 2.62 45.30
C ASP A 7 -0.08 1.97 46.67
N GLN A 8 -1.15 1.37 47.23
CA GLN A 8 -1.06 0.60 48.46
C GLN A 8 -0.24 -0.69 48.30
N HIS A 9 -0.20 -1.27 47.10
CA HIS A 9 0.62 -2.44 46.80
C HIS A 9 2.10 -2.07 46.69
N LEU A 10 2.42 -0.99 45.97
CA LEU A 10 3.78 -0.43 45.88
C LEU A 10 4.31 -0.07 47.28
N GLN A 11 3.50 0.59 48.11
CA GLN A 11 3.86 0.88 49.51
C GLN A 11 4.07 -0.38 50.36
N ARG A 12 3.32 -1.46 50.13
CA ARG A 12 3.54 -2.75 50.84
C ARG A 12 4.83 -3.43 50.42
N LEU A 13 5.25 -3.25 49.18
CA LEU A 13 6.53 -3.74 48.66
C LEU A 13 7.71 -2.81 49.06
N GLY A 14 7.41 -1.63 49.62
CA GLY A 14 8.40 -0.64 50.02
C GLY A 14 8.99 0.14 48.85
N LEU A 15 8.28 0.20 47.73
CA LEU A 15 8.68 0.88 46.50
C LEU A 15 8.00 2.24 46.41
N GLU A 16 8.73 3.26 45.93
CA GLU A 16 8.19 4.61 45.74
C GLU A 16 7.49 4.77 44.37
N ASP A 17 7.90 4.00 43.37
CA ASP A 17 7.37 4.05 42.01
C ASP A 17 7.37 2.66 41.33
N GLU A 18 6.53 2.48 40.31
CA GLU A 18 6.39 1.26 39.52
C GLU A 18 7.64 0.91 38.70
N GLU A 19 8.51 1.89 38.42
CA GLU A 19 9.79 1.68 37.72
C GLU A 19 10.80 0.84 38.53
N GLU A 20 10.61 0.70 39.84
CA GLU A 20 11.46 -0.12 40.72
C GLU A 20 11.07 -1.61 40.75
N LEU A 21 9.94 -1.96 40.11
CA LEU A 21 9.44 -3.33 40.08
C LEU A 21 10.34 -4.25 39.25
N THR A 22 10.75 -5.35 39.84
CA THR A 22 11.48 -6.43 39.16
C THR A 22 10.56 -7.63 38.88
N PRO A 23 10.88 -8.50 37.91
CA PRO A 23 10.12 -9.74 37.69
C PRO A 23 10.01 -10.67 38.91
N ALA A 24 10.83 -10.45 39.94
CA ALA A 24 10.76 -11.20 41.20
C ALA A 24 9.60 -10.73 42.10
N ASP A 25 9.20 -9.45 42.01
CA ASP A 25 8.15 -8.85 42.83
C ASP A 25 6.74 -9.33 42.43
N PHE A 26 6.61 -9.89 41.22
CA PHE A 26 5.40 -10.53 40.73
C PHE A 26 5.32 -12.04 41.04
N ARG A 27 6.31 -12.61 41.76
CA ARG A 27 6.29 -14.03 42.11
C ARG A 27 5.49 -14.26 43.37
N LEU A 28 4.30 -14.83 43.22
CA LEU A 28 3.53 -15.32 44.36
C LEU A 28 4.28 -16.46 45.08
N PRO A 29 4.21 -16.51 46.43
CA PRO A 29 4.60 -17.69 47.18
C PRO A 29 3.98 -18.95 46.59
N ARG A 30 4.69 -20.08 46.64
CA ARG A 30 4.31 -21.32 45.94
C ARG A 30 2.85 -21.73 46.16
N GLU A 31 2.35 -21.63 47.40
CA GLU A 31 0.95 -21.97 47.73
C GLU A 31 -0.06 -21.01 47.09
N GLN A 32 0.27 -19.72 47.01
CA GLN A 32 -0.56 -18.71 46.36
C GLN A 32 -0.49 -18.81 44.84
N GLU A 33 0.67 -19.21 44.28
CA GLU A 33 0.83 -19.50 42.86
C GLU A 33 0.06 -20.75 42.44
N GLU A 34 0.04 -21.80 43.27
CA GLU A 34 -0.78 -22.99 43.06
C GLU A 34 -2.29 -22.64 43.15
N LEU A 35 -2.69 -21.80 44.09
CA LEU A 35 -4.07 -21.31 44.19
C LEU A 35 -4.46 -20.44 42.98
N ARG A 36 -3.57 -19.53 42.55
CA ARG A 36 -3.76 -18.69 41.36
C ARG A 36 -3.95 -19.54 40.11
N ARG A 37 -3.12 -20.57 39.92
CA ARG A 37 -3.24 -21.53 38.81
C ARG A 37 -4.54 -22.32 38.88
N LEU A 38 -5.02 -22.66 40.08
CA LEU A 38 -6.29 -23.35 40.24
C LEU A 38 -7.48 -22.43 39.90
N VAL A 39 -7.43 -21.17 40.33
CA VAL A 39 -8.52 -20.19 40.14
C VAL A 39 -8.60 -19.69 38.69
N TYR A 40 -7.45 -19.53 38.01
CA TYR A 40 -7.39 -19.00 36.64
C TYR A 40 -7.01 -20.05 35.59
N ASP A 41 -7.19 -21.33 35.89
CA ASP A 41 -6.88 -22.45 34.98
C ASP A 41 -5.48 -22.36 34.33
N GLY A 42 -4.48 -22.07 35.17
CA GLY A 42 -3.08 -21.90 34.76
C GLY A 42 -2.74 -20.57 34.08
N ARG A 43 -3.72 -19.73 33.72
CA ARG A 43 -3.51 -18.42 33.06
C ARG A 43 -3.10 -17.35 34.07
N LEU A 44 -2.42 -16.29 33.61
CA LEU A 44 -1.72 -15.32 34.47
C LEU A 44 -2.65 -14.51 35.41
N CYS A 45 -3.81 -14.08 34.93
CA CYS A 45 -4.78 -13.31 35.72
C CYS A 45 -6.21 -13.43 35.16
N ILE A 46 -7.18 -12.80 35.84
CA ILE A 46 -8.58 -12.76 35.42
C ILE A 46 -8.78 -12.16 34.02
N LEU A 47 -7.94 -11.18 33.63
CA LEU A 47 -7.97 -10.56 32.30
C LEU A 47 -7.53 -11.53 31.18
N CYS A 48 -6.98 -12.68 31.56
CA CYS A 48 -6.61 -13.74 30.63
C CYS A 48 -7.69 -14.83 30.51
N LEU A 49 -8.75 -14.81 31.33
CA LEU A 49 -9.90 -15.70 31.14
C LEU A 49 -10.62 -15.32 29.85
N ASP A 50 -11.15 -16.31 29.15
CA ASP A 50 -12.12 -16.01 28.10
C ASP A 50 -13.43 -15.54 28.75
N GLN A 51 -14.20 -14.78 27.98
CA GLN A 51 -15.39 -14.09 28.47
C GLN A 51 -16.43 -15.07 29.07
N GLU A 52 -16.54 -16.29 28.52
CA GLU A 52 -17.45 -17.32 29.02
C GLU A 52 -16.99 -17.89 30.38
N ALA A 53 -15.69 -18.16 30.55
CA ALA A 53 -15.13 -18.63 31.82
C ALA A 53 -15.18 -17.54 32.91
N GLU A 54 -15.01 -16.27 32.53
CA GLU A 54 -15.13 -15.15 33.46
C GLU A 54 -16.58 -14.99 33.96
N GLU A 55 -17.56 -15.00 33.05
CA GLU A 55 -18.97 -14.82 33.36
C GLU A 55 -19.55 -15.97 34.20
N ALA A 56 -18.98 -17.18 34.10
CA ALA A 56 -19.33 -18.31 34.95
C ALA A 56 -19.01 -18.08 36.44
N LEU A 57 -18.11 -17.13 36.75
CA LEU A 57 -17.75 -16.75 38.12
C LEU A 57 -18.66 -15.67 38.70
N TYR A 58 -19.54 -15.08 37.89
CA TYR A 58 -20.42 -14.01 38.33
C TYR A 58 -21.61 -14.54 39.14
N PRO A 59 -22.14 -13.74 40.08
CA PRO A 59 -23.41 -14.05 40.74
C PRO A 59 -24.54 -14.29 39.72
N PRO A 60 -25.50 -15.22 39.98
CA PRO A 60 -26.56 -15.56 39.03
C PRO A 60 -27.41 -14.37 38.57
N ASP A 61 -27.60 -13.37 39.44
CA ASP A 61 -28.27 -12.11 39.14
C ASP A 61 -27.47 -11.21 38.19
N ALA A 62 -26.14 -11.18 38.32
CA ALA A 62 -25.25 -10.45 37.42
C ALA A 62 -25.22 -11.11 36.03
N VAL A 63 -25.18 -12.45 35.95
CA VAL A 63 -25.26 -13.18 34.67
C VAL A 63 -26.57 -12.88 33.94
N ALA A 64 -27.70 -12.89 34.66
CA ALA A 64 -29.00 -12.56 34.09
C ALA A 64 -29.06 -11.11 33.58
N GLU A 65 -28.47 -10.17 34.31
CA GLU A 65 -28.42 -8.76 33.91
C GLU A 65 -27.49 -8.53 32.70
N VAL A 66 -26.32 -9.18 32.64
CA VAL A 66 -25.43 -9.13 31.48
C VAL A 66 -26.12 -9.68 30.23
N ALA A 67 -26.82 -10.82 30.34
CA ALA A 67 -27.60 -11.37 29.24
C ALA A 67 -28.69 -10.38 28.76
N ARG A 68 -29.41 -9.75 29.68
CA ARG A 68 -30.41 -8.71 29.35
C ARG A 68 -29.78 -7.52 28.66
N LEU A 69 -28.66 -7.00 29.17
CA LEU A 69 -27.96 -5.85 28.58
C LEU A 69 -27.41 -6.15 27.19
N ARG A 70 -26.91 -7.37 26.95
CA ARG A 70 -26.50 -7.82 25.61
C ARG A 70 -27.65 -7.80 24.62
N THR A 71 -28.81 -8.35 25.00
CA THR A 71 -30.01 -8.30 24.14
C THR A 71 -30.40 -6.85 23.83
N VAL A 72 -30.35 -5.94 24.81
CA VAL A 72 -30.61 -4.52 24.59
C VAL A 72 -29.58 -3.87 23.65
N VAL A 73 -28.31 -4.26 23.74
CA VAL A 73 -27.26 -3.79 22.82
C VAL A 73 -27.55 -4.29 21.40
N GLU A 74 -27.81 -5.59 21.21
CA GLU A 74 -28.15 -6.18 19.91
C GLU A 74 -29.39 -5.53 19.28
N GLU A 75 -30.46 -5.32 20.06
CA GLU A 75 -31.67 -4.63 19.60
C GLU A 75 -31.36 -3.19 19.16
N ARG A 76 -30.52 -2.48 19.91
CA ARG A 76 -30.13 -1.10 19.60
C ARG A 76 -29.20 -1.03 18.41
N GLU A 77 -28.26 -1.94 18.25
CA GLU A 77 -27.38 -2.03 17.08
C GLU A 77 -28.20 -2.34 15.82
N ALA A 78 -29.15 -3.27 15.89
CA ALA A 78 -30.05 -3.59 14.78
C ALA A 78 -30.99 -2.42 14.41
N ALA A 79 -31.44 -1.65 15.41
CA ALA A 79 -32.28 -0.46 15.20
C ALA A 79 -31.48 0.82 14.86
N SER A 80 -30.16 0.77 14.95
CA SER A 80 -29.32 1.95 14.71
C SER A 80 -29.31 2.29 13.22
N PRO A 81 -29.40 3.59 12.86
CA PRO A 81 -29.16 3.99 11.48
C PRO A 81 -27.73 3.62 11.08
N PRO A 82 -27.46 3.39 9.77
CA PRO A 82 -26.12 3.14 9.28
C PRO A 82 -25.18 4.28 9.72
N GLU A 83 -23.97 3.93 10.16
CA GLU A 83 -22.97 4.92 10.55
C GLU A 83 -22.77 5.92 9.40
N PRO A 84 -22.85 7.24 9.67
CA PRO A 84 -22.54 8.21 8.64
C PRO A 84 -21.07 8.07 8.23
N PRO A 85 -20.74 8.31 6.96
CA PRO A 85 -19.35 8.35 6.55
C PRO A 85 -18.63 9.45 7.31
N TYR A 86 -17.61 9.08 8.06
CA TYR A 86 -16.69 10.00 8.72
C TYR A 86 -15.35 10.00 8.00
N ALA A 87 -14.66 11.13 8.05
CA ALA A 87 -13.30 11.28 7.59
C ALA A 87 -12.49 11.92 8.70
N MET A 88 -11.23 11.50 8.87
CA MET A 88 -10.30 12.26 9.71
C MET A 88 -10.11 13.63 9.06
N SER A 89 -10.42 14.68 9.81
CA SER A 89 -10.12 16.06 9.43
C SER A 89 -9.00 16.59 10.30
N VAL A 90 -8.29 17.58 9.78
CA VAL A 90 -7.40 18.42 10.59
C VAL A 90 -8.20 19.57 11.19
N GLU A 91 -7.81 19.99 12.38
CA GLU A 91 -8.26 21.22 13.01
C GLU A 91 -7.03 22.08 13.29
N GLU A 92 -7.21 23.40 13.29
CA GLU A 92 -6.14 24.32 13.67
C GLU A 92 -5.83 24.17 15.16
N GLY A 93 -4.55 23.93 15.47
CA GLY A 93 -4.05 23.89 16.83
C GLY A 93 -3.71 25.28 17.35
N GLU A 94 -2.99 25.33 18.47
CA GLU A 94 -2.47 26.59 19.00
C GLU A 94 -1.48 27.24 18.01
N ILE A 95 -1.68 28.53 17.77
CA ILE A 95 -0.83 29.31 16.86
C ILE A 95 0.42 29.74 17.60
N VAL A 96 1.52 29.04 17.33
CA VAL A 96 2.81 29.30 17.98
C VAL A 96 3.95 29.32 16.96
N ASP A 97 4.98 30.10 17.29
CA ASP A 97 6.27 30.01 16.64
C ASP A 97 7.02 28.81 17.22
N LEU A 98 7.65 28.00 16.36
CA LEU A 98 8.30 26.75 16.78
C LEU A 98 9.83 26.92 16.85
N PRO A 99 10.48 26.36 17.88
CA PRO A 99 11.94 26.28 17.90
C PRO A 99 12.45 25.33 16.82
N VAL A 100 13.65 25.60 16.33
CA VAL A 100 14.31 24.71 15.36
C VAL A 100 14.80 23.46 16.07
N HIS A 101 14.45 22.31 15.53
CA HIS A 101 15.01 21.02 15.93
C HIS A 101 16.46 20.91 15.47
N ILE A 102 17.41 21.09 16.40
CA ILE A 102 18.83 21.08 16.09
C ILE A 102 19.22 19.66 15.65
N ARG A 103 19.68 19.54 14.40
CA ARG A 103 19.97 18.26 13.73
C ARG A 103 18.74 17.33 13.65
N GLY A 104 17.52 17.88 13.67
CA GLY A 104 16.29 17.11 13.57
C GLY A 104 15.90 16.33 14.83
N SER A 105 16.57 16.56 15.97
CA SER A 105 16.22 15.90 17.22
C SER A 105 15.06 16.61 17.91
N HIS A 106 13.96 15.89 18.17
CA HIS A 106 12.81 16.38 18.95
C HIS A 106 13.16 16.69 20.42
N LEU A 107 14.32 16.23 20.91
CA LEU A 107 14.82 16.48 22.26
C LEU A 107 15.77 17.68 22.33
N ASN A 108 16.31 18.12 21.18
CA ASN A 108 17.29 19.19 21.13
C ASN A 108 16.72 20.38 20.35
N LEU A 109 16.08 21.28 21.06
CA LEU A 109 15.41 22.46 20.52
C LEU A 109 16.32 23.69 20.65
N ALA A 110 16.27 24.58 19.67
CA ALA A 110 16.87 25.90 19.80
C ALA A 110 16.15 26.73 20.88
N ASP A 111 16.91 27.48 21.69
CA ASP A 111 16.36 28.28 22.79
C ASP A 111 15.37 29.36 22.34
N THR A 112 15.51 29.84 21.10
CA THR A 112 14.66 30.89 20.53
C THR A 112 13.73 30.31 19.47
N PRO A 113 12.40 30.34 19.70
CA PRO A 113 11.41 30.06 18.67
C PRO A 113 11.63 30.92 17.42
N GLN A 114 11.50 30.31 16.25
CA GLN A 114 11.65 31.04 15.00
C GLN A 114 10.29 31.56 14.52
N PRO A 115 10.20 32.83 14.10
CA PRO A 115 8.95 33.36 13.58
C PRO A 115 8.51 32.55 12.37
N ARG A 116 7.20 32.31 12.28
CA ARG A 116 6.60 31.71 11.10
C ARG A 116 6.97 32.50 9.84
N GLY A 117 7.30 31.78 8.77
CA GLY A 117 7.77 32.39 7.53
C GLY A 117 7.97 31.37 6.43
N PHE A 118 8.53 31.84 5.31
CA PHE A 118 8.70 31.07 4.08
C PHE A 118 10.19 30.95 3.70
N LEU A 119 10.49 30.10 2.73
CA LEU A 119 11.84 30.00 2.18
C LEU A 119 12.18 31.31 1.43
N ARG A 120 13.28 31.95 1.84
CA ARG A 120 13.69 33.26 1.29
C ARG A 120 14.40 33.20 -0.06
N VAL A 121 14.78 32.00 -0.50
CA VAL A 121 15.59 31.83 -1.73
C VAL A 121 14.85 32.26 -3.00
N THR A 122 13.52 32.23 -2.98
CA THR A 122 12.65 32.60 -4.11
C THR A 122 11.98 33.97 -3.97
N ASP A 123 12.32 34.75 -2.94
CA ASP A 123 11.69 36.06 -2.66
C ASP A 123 11.79 37.06 -3.83
N HIS A 124 12.87 36.98 -4.61
CA HIS A 124 13.11 37.81 -5.78
C HIS A 124 12.23 37.46 -6.99
N ILE A 125 11.53 36.32 -6.94
CA ILE A 125 10.62 35.83 -7.99
C ILE A 125 9.18 35.97 -7.51
N VAL A 126 8.87 35.38 -6.34
CA VAL A 126 7.56 35.45 -5.70
C VAL A 126 7.74 35.94 -4.27
N PRO A 127 7.38 37.20 -3.97
CA PRO A 127 7.52 37.72 -2.62
C PRO A 127 6.58 36.97 -1.65
N PRO A 128 7.04 36.66 -0.44
CA PRO A 128 6.21 35.99 0.54
C PRO A 128 5.04 36.88 0.97
N PRO A 129 3.81 36.34 1.06
CA PRO A 129 2.67 37.07 1.60
C PRO A 129 2.85 37.33 3.11
N PRO A 130 2.25 38.39 3.67
CA PRO A 130 2.24 38.58 5.12
C PRO A 130 1.43 37.46 5.79
N ILE A 131 1.90 36.98 6.95
CA ILE A 131 1.18 36.02 7.78
C ILE A 131 0.41 36.79 8.86
N PRO A 132 -0.94 36.66 8.93
CA PRO A 132 -1.73 37.26 10.00
C PRO A 132 -1.34 36.71 11.38
N ALA A 133 -1.42 37.55 12.41
CA ALA A 133 -1.06 37.15 13.77
C ALA A 133 -2.00 36.06 14.33
N ASP A 134 -3.26 36.08 13.90
CA ASP A 134 -4.36 35.20 14.28
C ASP A 134 -4.56 33.99 13.35
N ALA A 135 -3.63 33.76 12.40
CA ALA A 135 -3.67 32.61 11.49
C ALA A 135 -2.39 31.79 11.58
N SER A 136 -2.45 30.48 11.33
CA SER A 136 -1.27 29.60 11.37
C SER A 136 -0.22 29.89 10.29
N GLY A 137 -0.61 30.53 9.18
CA GLY A 137 0.24 30.75 8.00
C GLY A 137 0.16 29.63 6.95
N ARG A 138 -0.58 28.54 7.20
CA ARG A 138 -0.67 27.39 6.27
C ARG A 138 -1.36 27.76 4.95
N LEU A 139 -2.41 28.58 5.01
CA LEU A 139 -3.11 29.05 3.81
C LEU A 139 -2.22 29.96 2.97
N GLU A 140 -1.48 30.85 3.62
CA GLU A 140 -0.49 31.75 3.01
C GLU A 140 0.62 30.94 2.34
N LEU A 141 1.11 29.89 3.00
CA LEU A 141 2.10 28.95 2.44
C LEU A 141 1.54 28.23 1.21
N ALA A 142 0.31 27.73 1.28
CA ALA A 142 -0.33 27.07 0.15
C ALA A 142 -0.46 28.02 -1.05
N ARG A 143 -0.91 29.25 -0.83
CA ARG A 143 -1.01 30.29 -1.87
C ARG A 143 0.34 30.68 -2.44
N TRP A 144 1.37 30.78 -1.61
CA TRP A 144 2.72 31.14 -2.04
C TRP A 144 3.37 30.02 -2.87
N ILE A 145 3.30 28.76 -2.42
CA ILE A 145 3.83 27.61 -3.16
C ILE A 145 3.08 27.42 -4.48
N THR A 146 1.77 27.69 -4.52
CA THR A 146 0.95 27.56 -5.74
C THR A 146 0.83 28.84 -6.55
N HIS A 147 1.62 29.87 -6.25
CA HIS A 147 1.64 31.10 -7.04
C HIS A 147 2.02 30.79 -8.50
N PRO A 148 1.34 31.36 -9.51
CA PRO A 148 1.60 31.07 -10.93
C PRO A 148 3.07 31.24 -11.35
N GLU A 149 3.72 32.27 -10.81
CA GLU A 149 5.15 32.56 -11.05
C GLU A 149 6.11 31.79 -10.14
N HIS A 150 5.62 30.90 -9.25
CA HIS A 150 6.50 30.13 -8.38
C HIS A 150 7.35 29.16 -9.21
N PRO A 151 8.68 29.21 -9.11
CA PRO A 151 9.56 28.59 -10.10
C PRO A 151 9.57 27.05 -10.05
N LEU A 152 9.20 26.44 -8.93
CA LEU A 152 9.40 25.00 -8.74
C LEU A 152 8.13 24.18 -8.86
N THR A 153 7.01 24.65 -8.33
CA THR A 153 5.82 23.83 -8.06
C THR A 153 5.25 23.21 -9.33
N ALA A 154 5.03 24.03 -10.36
CA ALA A 154 4.51 23.57 -11.65
C ALA A 154 5.51 22.67 -12.38
N ARG A 155 6.82 22.99 -12.33
CA ARG A 155 7.89 22.18 -12.95
C ARG A 155 8.01 20.80 -12.29
N VAL A 156 7.98 20.76 -10.96
CA VAL A 156 8.04 19.51 -10.19
C VAL A 156 6.82 18.65 -10.52
N MET A 157 5.61 19.23 -10.56
CA MET A 157 4.40 18.48 -10.88
C MET A 157 4.39 17.99 -12.32
N ALA A 158 4.73 18.84 -13.30
CA ALA A 158 4.83 18.46 -14.70
C ALA A 158 5.86 17.33 -14.91
N ASN A 159 7.03 17.42 -14.27
CA ASN A 159 8.05 16.39 -14.32
C ASN A 159 7.59 15.07 -13.68
N ARG A 160 6.86 15.13 -12.57
CA ARG A 160 6.29 13.92 -11.93
C ARG A 160 5.25 13.25 -12.82
N ILE A 161 4.36 14.03 -13.43
CA ILE A 161 3.36 13.49 -14.37
C ILE A 161 4.05 12.86 -15.59
N TRP A 162 5.08 13.51 -16.12
CA TRP A 162 5.92 12.95 -17.20
C TRP A 162 6.58 11.64 -16.76
N HIS A 163 7.23 11.64 -15.60
CA HIS A 163 7.90 10.48 -15.03
C HIS A 163 6.97 9.26 -14.91
N TRP A 164 5.73 9.45 -14.43
CA TRP A 164 4.75 8.36 -14.32
C TRP A 164 4.35 7.75 -15.66
N HIS A 165 4.39 8.51 -16.74
CA HIS A 165 4.08 8.03 -18.09
C HIS A 165 5.27 7.38 -18.79
N PHE A 166 6.47 7.93 -18.64
CA PHE A 166 7.67 7.49 -19.36
C PHE A 166 8.66 6.67 -18.52
N GLY A 167 8.37 6.44 -17.23
CA GLY A 167 9.24 5.78 -16.25
C GLY A 167 10.44 6.62 -15.79
N ARG A 168 10.71 7.74 -16.45
CA ARG A 168 11.82 8.65 -16.19
C ARG A 168 11.36 10.08 -16.41
N GLY A 169 11.69 10.98 -15.48
CA GLY A 169 11.37 12.40 -15.60
C GLY A 169 12.26 13.09 -16.64
N LEU A 170 11.86 14.28 -17.09
CA LEU A 170 12.76 15.18 -17.81
C LEU A 170 13.93 15.60 -16.90
N VAL A 171 13.65 15.77 -15.61
CA VAL A 171 14.60 15.79 -14.50
C VAL A 171 14.54 14.42 -13.84
N ASP A 172 15.65 13.70 -13.86
CA ASP A 172 15.78 12.32 -13.34
C ASP A 172 15.57 12.24 -11.82
N THR A 173 15.69 13.36 -11.13
CA THR A 173 15.53 13.52 -9.67
C THR A 173 14.19 14.19 -9.34
N PRO A 174 13.06 13.45 -9.27
CA PRO A 174 11.71 14.04 -9.17
C PRO A 174 11.45 14.83 -7.88
N SER A 175 12.26 14.64 -6.84
CA SER A 175 12.19 15.38 -5.57
C SER A 175 13.33 16.39 -5.37
N ASN A 176 14.27 16.51 -6.31
CA ASN A 176 15.41 17.43 -6.18
C ASN A 176 15.67 18.20 -7.49
N PHE A 177 15.25 19.47 -7.50
CA PHE A 177 15.46 20.43 -8.58
C PHE A 177 16.55 21.46 -8.23
N GLY A 178 17.28 21.26 -7.12
CA GLY A 178 18.36 22.12 -6.68
C GLY A 178 19.68 21.82 -7.41
N ALA A 179 20.75 22.50 -6.98
CA ALA A 179 22.08 22.36 -7.59
C ALA A 179 22.70 20.95 -7.49
N THR A 180 22.22 20.12 -6.55
CA THR A 180 22.61 18.72 -6.39
C THR A 180 21.69 17.75 -7.14
N GLY A 181 20.63 18.27 -7.78
CA GLY A 181 19.74 17.52 -8.65
C GLY A 181 20.29 17.37 -10.07
N SER A 182 19.54 16.67 -10.90
CA SER A 182 19.85 16.53 -12.32
C SER A 182 19.37 17.72 -13.14
N VAL A 183 20.10 18.03 -14.23
CA VAL A 183 19.67 19.02 -15.22
C VAL A 183 18.58 18.42 -16.10
N PRO A 184 17.52 19.17 -16.45
CA PRO A 184 16.49 18.68 -17.35
C PRO A 184 17.05 18.33 -18.74
N THR A 185 16.64 17.19 -19.29
CA THR A 185 17.00 16.80 -20.66
C THR A 185 16.40 17.75 -21.70
N HIS A 186 15.16 18.21 -21.47
CA HIS A 186 14.44 19.14 -22.34
C HIS A 186 13.91 20.33 -21.51
N PRO A 187 14.74 21.35 -21.21
CA PRO A 187 14.36 22.47 -20.36
C PRO A 187 13.17 23.26 -20.92
N GLU A 188 13.16 23.52 -22.23
CA GLU A 188 12.08 24.27 -22.88
C GLU A 188 10.75 23.52 -22.83
N LEU A 189 10.76 22.20 -23.01
CA LEU A 189 9.57 21.36 -22.88
C LEU A 189 9.05 21.36 -21.44
N LEU A 190 9.93 21.22 -20.46
CA LEU A 190 9.54 21.26 -19.05
C LEU A 190 8.91 22.61 -18.69
N ASP A 191 9.50 23.71 -19.14
CA ASP A 191 8.98 25.06 -18.93
C ASP A 191 7.63 25.27 -19.64
N TRP A 192 7.47 24.73 -20.84
CA TRP A 192 6.21 24.76 -21.57
C TRP A 192 5.11 23.97 -20.86
N LEU A 193 5.40 22.72 -20.43
CA LEU A 193 4.46 21.89 -19.68
C LEU A 193 4.06 22.54 -18.35
N ALA A 194 5.02 23.15 -17.65
CA ALA A 194 4.76 23.85 -16.40
C ALA A 194 3.83 25.05 -16.59
N ARG A 195 4.09 25.90 -17.59
CA ARG A 195 3.20 27.04 -17.92
C ARG A 195 1.82 26.56 -18.37
N HIS A 196 1.77 25.58 -19.26
CA HIS A 196 0.50 25.01 -19.71
C HIS A 196 -0.33 24.41 -18.57
N PHE A 197 0.33 23.79 -17.59
CA PHE A 197 -0.35 23.27 -16.39
C PHE A 197 -0.97 24.38 -15.55
N VAL A 198 -0.27 25.50 -15.35
CA VAL A 198 -0.78 26.67 -14.63
C VAL A 198 -1.93 27.34 -15.41
N ASP A 199 -1.73 27.61 -16.70
CA ASP A 199 -2.71 28.26 -17.59
C ASP A 199 -3.99 27.42 -17.75
N GLY A 200 -3.84 26.09 -17.73
CA GLY A 200 -4.93 25.12 -17.71
C GLY A 200 -5.64 24.96 -16.36
N GLY A 201 -5.36 25.84 -15.40
CA GLY A 201 -6.01 25.86 -14.08
C GLY A 201 -5.56 24.71 -13.18
N TRP A 202 -4.29 24.28 -13.28
CA TRP A 202 -3.71 23.19 -12.49
C TRP A 202 -4.42 21.83 -12.70
N SER A 203 -5.06 21.64 -13.86
CA SER A 203 -5.77 20.42 -14.19
C SER A 203 -4.82 19.28 -14.55
N VAL A 204 -4.60 18.37 -13.60
CA VAL A 204 -3.77 17.17 -13.81
C VAL A 204 -4.31 16.31 -14.96
N LYS A 205 -5.65 16.23 -15.09
CA LYS A 205 -6.31 15.50 -16.19
C LYS A 205 -6.01 16.11 -17.57
N ALA A 206 -6.00 17.45 -17.66
CA ALA A 206 -5.67 18.12 -18.92
C ALA A 206 -4.20 17.84 -19.31
N LEU A 207 -3.27 17.94 -18.36
CA LEU A 207 -1.86 17.66 -18.62
C LEU A 207 -1.61 16.20 -19.01
N HIS A 208 -2.29 15.24 -18.35
CA HIS A 208 -2.26 13.84 -18.78
C HIS A 208 -2.74 13.70 -20.24
N ARG A 209 -3.88 14.31 -20.59
CA ARG A 209 -4.42 14.24 -21.96
C ARG A 209 -3.42 14.77 -22.98
N GLU A 210 -2.79 15.90 -22.70
CA GLU A 210 -1.80 16.52 -23.58
C GLU A 210 -0.62 15.57 -23.84
N ILE A 211 -0.06 14.99 -22.78
CA ILE A 211 1.05 14.03 -22.88
C ILE A 211 0.62 12.78 -23.64
N LEU A 212 -0.53 12.19 -23.31
CA LEU A 212 -1.03 10.96 -23.92
C LEU A 212 -1.36 11.11 -25.42
N LEU A 213 -1.72 12.32 -25.87
CA LEU A 213 -2.00 12.62 -27.28
C LEU A 213 -0.75 13.03 -28.07
N SER A 214 0.39 13.26 -27.41
CA SER A 214 1.65 13.60 -28.08
C SER A 214 2.11 12.49 -29.03
N SER A 215 2.95 12.84 -30.01
CA SER A 215 3.63 11.83 -30.85
C SER A 215 4.60 10.99 -30.03
N THR A 216 5.27 11.60 -29.04
CA THR A 216 6.26 10.95 -28.17
C THR A 216 5.66 9.82 -27.35
N TYR A 217 4.48 10.01 -26.75
CA TYR A 217 3.81 8.96 -25.99
C TYR A 217 3.32 7.80 -26.88
N ARG A 218 3.02 8.09 -28.15
CA ARG A 218 2.52 7.10 -29.13
C ARG A 218 3.62 6.38 -29.89
N LEU A 219 4.89 6.59 -29.55
CA LEU A 219 6.00 5.81 -30.10
C LEU A 219 5.89 4.35 -29.64
N GLY A 220 6.38 3.42 -30.46
CA GLY A 220 6.54 2.02 -30.04
C GLY A 220 7.88 1.78 -29.32
N ALA A 221 8.05 0.61 -28.70
CA ALA A 221 9.29 0.22 -28.02
C ALA A 221 10.37 -0.40 -28.94
N GLY A 222 10.21 -0.31 -30.26
CA GLY A 222 11.10 -0.89 -31.26
C GLY A 222 12.55 -0.43 -31.12
N TYR A 223 13.49 -1.35 -31.32
CA TYR A 223 14.92 -1.08 -31.24
C TYR A 223 15.48 -0.57 -32.57
N ASP A 224 16.25 0.51 -32.52
CA ASP A 224 17.03 1.02 -33.65
C ASP A 224 18.50 1.16 -33.25
N ALA A 225 19.39 0.55 -34.03
CA ALA A 225 20.81 0.49 -33.68
C ALA A 225 21.52 1.84 -33.80
N ALA A 226 21.08 2.72 -34.72
CA ALA A 226 21.71 4.02 -34.90
C ALA A 226 21.34 4.97 -33.74
N ASN A 227 20.07 4.97 -33.33
CA ASN A 227 19.61 5.75 -32.18
C ASN A 227 20.21 5.22 -30.87
N ALA A 228 20.27 3.90 -30.67
CA ALA A 228 20.88 3.30 -29.49
C ALA A 228 22.39 3.60 -29.36
N ALA A 229 23.09 3.82 -30.47
CA ALA A 229 24.50 4.23 -30.44
C ALA A 229 24.68 5.68 -29.96
N VAL A 230 23.68 6.55 -30.16
CA VAL A 230 23.71 7.96 -29.74
C VAL A 230 23.15 8.14 -28.32
N ASP A 231 22.03 7.49 -28.03
CA ASP A 231 21.29 7.60 -26.77
C ASP A 231 20.82 6.21 -26.29
N PRO A 232 21.74 5.41 -25.73
CA PRO A 232 21.44 4.05 -25.27
C PRO A 232 20.41 4.02 -24.13
N ASP A 233 20.39 5.07 -23.31
CA ASP A 233 19.47 5.21 -22.16
C ASP A 233 18.09 5.78 -22.55
N ASN A 234 17.88 6.10 -23.83
CA ASN A 234 16.65 6.69 -24.36
C ASN A 234 16.22 7.97 -23.61
N ARG A 235 17.17 8.82 -23.23
CA ARG A 235 16.95 10.12 -22.58
C ARG A 235 16.25 11.13 -23.49
N LEU A 236 16.40 10.95 -24.80
CA LEU A 236 15.82 11.79 -25.85
C LEU A 236 14.49 11.26 -26.38
N HIS A 237 13.97 10.16 -25.80
CA HIS A 237 12.66 9.58 -26.10
C HIS A 237 12.49 9.24 -27.60
N TRP A 238 13.46 8.59 -28.22
CA TRP A 238 13.38 8.11 -29.60
C TRP A 238 12.53 6.84 -29.75
N ARG A 239 12.18 6.19 -28.63
CA ARG A 239 11.20 5.10 -28.53
C ARG A 239 10.46 5.14 -27.19
N MET A 240 9.43 4.31 -27.02
CA MET A 240 8.84 4.06 -25.71
C MET A 240 9.74 3.14 -24.87
N ASN A 241 9.81 3.41 -23.56
CA ASN A 241 10.53 2.55 -22.63
C ASN A 241 9.62 1.41 -22.17
N ARG A 242 10.13 0.17 -22.23
CA ARG A 242 9.47 -0.96 -21.56
C ARG A 242 9.41 -0.68 -20.07
N ARG A 243 8.21 -0.77 -19.51
CA ARG A 243 7.96 -0.43 -18.12
C ARG A 243 7.51 -1.65 -17.35
N ARG A 244 8.26 -1.98 -16.31
CA ARG A 244 7.80 -2.94 -15.30
C ARG A 244 6.63 -2.32 -14.52
N LEU A 245 5.56 -3.08 -14.36
CA LEU A 245 4.44 -2.71 -13.51
C LEU A 245 4.89 -2.64 -12.05
N GLU A 246 4.31 -1.70 -11.31
CA GLU A 246 4.41 -1.68 -9.85
C GLU A 246 3.58 -2.83 -9.25
N VAL A 247 3.75 -3.08 -7.97
CA VAL A 247 3.09 -4.22 -7.31
C VAL A 247 1.56 -4.11 -7.30
N GLU A 248 1.01 -2.90 -7.17
CA GLU A 248 -0.42 -2.69 -7.09
C GLU A 248 -1.12 -3.11 -8.40
N PRO A 249 -0.66 -2.66 -9.60
CA PRO A 249 -1.12 -3.21 -10.88
C PRO A 249 -0.88 -4.72 -11.05
N ILE A 250 0.26 -5.26 -10.60
CA ILE A 250 0.54 -6.71 -10.74
C ILE A 250 -0.52 -7.52 -9.97
N ARG A 251 -0.77 -7.14 -8.71
CA ARG A 251 -1.78 -7.80 -7.88
C ARG A 251 -3.18 -7.65 -8.46
N ASP A 252 -3.53 -6.45 -8.93
CA ASP A 252 -4.85 -6.18 -9.52
C ASP A 252 -5.02 -6.96 -10.84
N ALA A 253 -3.97 -7.10 -11.65
CA ALA A 253 -3.99 -7.92 -12.87
C ALA A 253 -4.20 -9.41 -12.57
N LEU A 254 -3.55 -9.95 -11.53
CA LEU A 254 -3.77 -11.33 -11.08
C LEU A 254 -5.24 -11.58 -10.70
N LEU A 255 -5.84 -10.65 -9.95
CA LEU A 255 -7.27 -10.71 -9.60
C LEU A 255 -8.18 -10.56 -10.82
N GLN A 256 -7.80 -9.69 -11.76
CA GLN A 256 -8.59 -9.44 -12.96
C GLN A 256 -8.61 -10.66 -13.88
N VAL A 257 -7.46 -11.30 -14.12
CA VAL A 257 -7.37 -12.52 -14.93
C VAL A 257 -8.02 -13.71 -14.23
N ALA A 258 -7.98 -13.77 -12.90
CA ALA A 258 -8.76 -14.73 -12.11
C ALA A 258 -10.27 -14.48 -12.18
N GLY A 259 -10.71 -13.28 -12.57
CA GLY A 259 -12.12 -12.89 -12.62
C GLY A 259 -12.72 -12.58 -11.25
N THR A 260 -11.89 -12.36 -10.23
CA THR A 260 -12.33 -12.07 -8.86
C THR A 260 -12.28 -10.60 -8.50
N LEU A 261 -11.57 -9.76 -9.28
CA LEU A 261 -11.38 -8.34 -8.98
C LEU A 261 -12.71 -7.58 -8.78
N ASP A 262 -12.91 -7.06 -7.56
CA ASP A 262 -13.97 -6.13 -7.21
C ASP A 262 -13.56 -4.68 -7.53
N LEU A 263 -14.33 -4.06 -8.43
CA LEU A 263 -14.15 -2.68 -8.88
C LEU A 263 -14.94 -1.64 -8.07
N THR A 264 -15.63 -2.07 -7.00
CA THR A 264 -16.39 -1.17 -6.12
C THR A 264 -15.46 -0.09 -5.55
N MET A 265 -15.84 1.16 -5.75
CA MET A 265 -15.07 2.33 -5.33
C MET A 265 -15.41 2.72 -3.89
N GLY A 266 -14.39 3.03 -3.08
CA GLY A 266 -14.57 3.36 -1.66
C GLY A 266 -14.99 2.16 -0.81
N GLY A 267 -15.51 2.39 0.40
CA GLY A 267 -15.82 1.32 1.35
C GLY A 267 -14.61 0.85 2.15
N ARG A 268 -14.86 0.06 3.21
CA ARG A 268 -13.81 -0.39 4.13
C ARG A 268 -13.38 -1.81 3.80
N VAL A 269 -12.08 -2.09 3.94
CA VAL A 269 -11.55 -3.46 3.87
C VAL A 269 -11.83 -4.24 5.17
N GLU A 270 -12.31 -3.55 6.21
CA GLU A 270 -12.70 -4.13 7.51
C GLU A 270 -13.80 -5.20 7.40
N GLU A 271 -14.60 -5.20 6.32
CA GLU A 271 -15.56 -6.26 6.02
C GLU A 271 -14.90 -7.66 5.89
N TYR A 272 -13.59 -7.69 5.60
CA TYR A 272 -12.79 -8.92 5.49
C TYR A 272 -11.93 -9.20 6.75
N ASN A 273 -11.80 -8.23 7.66
CA ASN A 273 -11.16 -8.39 8.97
C ASN A 273 -11.46 -7.15 9.84
N GLN A 274 -12.46 -7.23 10.71
CA GLN A 274 -12.82 -6.14 11.62
C GLN A 274 -11.66 -5.91 12.61
N ARG A 275 -11.01 -4.74 12.52
CA ARG A 275 -10.02 -4.23 13.49
C ARG A 275 -8.67 -4.95 13.60
N GLY A 276 -8.38 -5.98 12.78
CA GLY A 276 -7.09 -6.69 12.80
C GLY A 276 -5.85 -5.85 12.40
N TYR A 277 -6.05 -4.66 11.82
CA TYR A 277 -4.99 -3.78 11.36
C TYR A 277 -4.57 -2.69 12.37
N VAL A 278 -5.45 -2.30 13.29
CA VAL A 278 -5.27 -1.09 14.14
C VAL A 278 -4.63 -1.41 15.50
N PHE A 279 -4.79 -2.64 16.00
CA PHE A 279 -4.38 -3.02 17.37
C PHE A 279 -3.29 -4.09 17.43
N SER A 280 -2.53 -4.33 16.35
CA SER A 280 -1.39 -5.27 16.39
C SER A 280 -0.15 -4.62 17.03
N GLU A 281 -0.32 -3.98 18.20
CA GLU A 281 0.79 -3.71 19.10
C GLU A 281 1.11 -5.04 19.81
N GLY A 282 2.05 -5.77 19.23
CA GLY A 282 2.47 -7.08 19.73
C GLY A 282 1.97 -8.21 18.85
N ASN A 283 2.93 -8.82 18.16
CA ASN A 283 3.06 -10.25 17.83
C ASN A 283 1.83 -11.10 17.39
N THR A 284 0.67 -10.52 17.08
CA THR A 284 -0.45 -11.21 16.44
C THR A 284 -0.15 -11.32 14.94
N PHE A 285 1.01 -11.91 14.63
CA PHE A 285 1.45 -12.25 13.29
C PHE A 285 0.50 -13.32 12.72
N GLY A 286 -0.03 -13.09 11.51
CA GLY A 286 -0.37 -14.22 10.64
C GLY A 286 -1.78 -14.30 10.08
N ARG A 287 -2.70 -13.35 10.33
CA ARG A 287 -3.97 -13.30 9.57
C ARG A 287 -4.26 -11.91 9.03
N PHE A 288 -3.40 -11.44 8.14
CA PHE A 288 -3.73 -10.39 7.20
C PHE A 288 -4.70 -10.90 6.11
N ALA A 289 -5.81 -11.52 6.54
CA ALA A 289 -6.83 -12.07 5.64
C ALA A 289 -7.38 -11.00 4.67
N PHE A 290 -7.31 -9.73 5.08
CA PHE A 290 -7.67 -8.59 4.23
C PHE A 290 -6.82 -8.47 2.95
N TYR A 291 -5.56 -8.94 2.91
CA TYR A 291 -4.78 -8.94 1.66
C TYR A 291 -5.28 -10.00 0.65
N GLY A 292 -6.04 -10.99 1.12
CA GLY A 292 -6.80 -11.91 0.28
C GLY A 292 -8.09 -11.30 -0.28
N ALA A 293 -8.53 -10.13 0.20
CA ALA A 293 -9.74 -9.49 -0.31
C ALA A 293 -9.57 -9.17 -1.80
N PRO A 294 -10.55 -9.50 -2.65
CA PRO A 294 -10.39 -9.38 -4.09
C PRO A 294 -10.55 -7.93 -4.58
N ARG A 295 -10.28 -6.94 -3.73
CA ARG A 295 -10.42 -5.52 -4.04
C ARG A 295 -9.15 -4.98 -4.67
N ARG A 296 -9.31 -3.88 -5.42
CA ARG A 296 -8.18 -3.11 -5.96
C ARG A 296 -7.19 -2.73 -4.86
N SER A 297 -5.92 -2.88 -5.19
CA SER A 297 -4.79 -2.69 -4.27
C SER A 297 -4.70 -1.27 -3.73
N VAL A 298 -5.26 -0.27 -4.42
CA VAL A 298 -5.38 1.12 -3.94
C VAL A 298 -6.23 1.27 -2.67
N TYR A 299 -7.12 0.32 -2.40
CA TYR A 299 -7.95 0.30 -1.19
C TYR A 299 -7.34 -0.51 -0.06
N MET A 300 -6.22 -1.21 -0.32
CA MET A 300 -5.58 -2.02 0.70
C MET A 300 -4.90 -1.15 1.75
N PRO A 301 -5.06 -1.49 3.04
CA PRO A 301 -4.41 -0.73 4.10
C PRO A 301 -2.91 -1.05 4.13
N VAL A 302 -2.08 -0.06 4.47
CA VAL A 302 -0.61 -0.15 4.43
C VAL A 302 -0.01 -0.12 5.83
N VAL A 303 0.18 -1.30 6.44
CA VAL A 303 0.69 -1.40 7.82
C VAL A 303 2.16 -1.01 7.81
N ARG A 304 2.53 0.12 8.43
CA ARG A 304 3.92 0.61 8.46
C ARG A 304 4.91 -0.43 9.00
N ASN A 305 4.49 -1.24 9.97
CA ASN A 305 5.34 -2.22 10.65
C ASN A 305 5.20 -3.66 10.10
N ALA A 306 4.29 -3.88 9.13
CA ALA A 306 4.00 -5.21 8.59
C ALA A 306 3.50 -5.12 7.14
N ILE A 307 4.39 -4.69 6.24
CA ILE A 307 4.09 -4.58 4.82
C ILE A 307 3.78 -5.98 4.26
N TYR A 308 2.75 -6.07 3.41
CA TYR A 308 2.38 -7.31 2.73
C TYR A 308 3.57 -7.92 1.98
N GLU A 309 3.76 -9.24 2.06
CA GLU A 309 4.90 -9.94 1.45
C GLU A 309 5.02 -9.71 -0.06
N ILE A 310 3.89 -9.70 -0.80
CA ILE A 310 3.91 -9.41 -2.23
C ILE A 310 4.35 -7.95 -2.47
N PHE A 311 3.87 -7.01 -1.67
CA PHE A 311 4.26 -5.60 -1.77
C PHE A 311 5.75 -5.43 -1.48
N ALA A 312 6.25 -6.03 -0.40
CA ALA A 312 7.66 -6.00 -0.05
C ALA A 312 8.55 -6.63 -1.14
N GLY A 313 8.11 -7.74 -1.76
CA GLY A 313 8.86 -8.41 -2.83
C GLY A 313 9.01 -7.57 -4.11
N PHE A 314 8.04 -6.72 -4.40
CA PHE A 314 7.95 -5.93 -5.65
C PHE A 314 8.21 -4.44 -5.42
N ASP A 315 9.21 -4.11 -4.60
CA ASP A 315 9.74 -2.75 -4.44
C ASP A 315 8.70 -1.71 -3.96
N PHE A 316 7.72 -2.12 -3.14
CA PHE A 316 6.76 -1.18 -2.57
C PHE A 316 7.46 -0.10 -1.73
N GLY A 317 6.92 1.13 -1.80
CA GLY A 317 7.51 2.28 -1.12
C GLY A 317 7.46 2.15 0.40
N ASN A 318 8.51 2.61 1.08
CA ASN A 318 8.50 2.70 2.54
C ASN A 318 7.38 3.65 2.98
N ALA A 319 6.45 3.13 3.79
CA ALA A 319 5.28 3.88 4.26
C ALA A 319 5.60 4.95 5.32
N SER A 320 6.86 5.05 5.74
CA SER A 320 7.38 6.05 6.67
C SER A 320 8.26 7.12 6.00
N ASP A 321 8.69 6.91 4.75
CA ASP A 321 9.58 7.83 4.04
C ASP A 321 8.90 8.49 2.82
N SER A 322 9.40 9.65 2.43
CA SER A 322 9.01 10.28 1.16
C SER A 322 9.78 9.63 0.01
N VAL A 323 9.07 8.89 -0.85
CA VAL A 323 9.66 8.25 -2.03
C VAL A 323 9.33 9.06 -3.28
N GLY A 324 10.35 9.63 -3.92
CA GLY A 324 10.19 10.43 -5.14
C GLY A 324 9.99 9.60 -6.41
N ALA A 325 10.66 8.46 -6.50
CA ALA A 325 10.52 7.44 -7.53
C ALA A 325 10.77 6.08 -6.88
N ARG A 326 9.92 5.09 -7.15
CA ARG A 326 10.12 3.73 -6.65
C ARG A 326 11.18 3.02 -7.50
N PRO A 327 12.07 2.23 -6.89
CA PRO A 327 12.98 1.40 -7.66
C PRO A 327 12.17 0.32 -8.40
N ALA A 328 12.61 -0.02 -9.60
CA ALA A 328 12.07 -1.15 -10.37
C ALA A 328 13.14 -2.24 -10.46
N THR A 329 13.42 -2.89 -9.34
CA THR A 329 14.49 -3.88 -9.24
C THR A 329 14.10 -5.14 -10.01
N VAL A 330 15.07 -5.78 -10.67
CA VAL A 330 14.88 -7.08 -11.33
C VAL A 330 15.73 -8.12 -10.61
N VAL A 331 15.11 -8.85 -9.69
CA VAL A 331 15.80 -9.85 -8.86
C VAL A 331 15.14 -11.23 -8.96
N PRO A 332 15.92 -12.33 -8.91
CA PRO A 332 15.37 -13.69 -8.97
C PRO A 332 14.32 -13.98 -7.88
N SER A 333 14.40 -13.33 -6.72
CA SER A 333 13.43 -13.49 -5.63
C SER A 333 12.01 -13.10 -6.03
N GLN A 334 11.84 -12.14 -6.94
CA GLN A 334 10.52 -11.74 -7.45
C GLN A 334 9.91 -12.81 -8.35
N ALA A 335 10.72 -13.42 -9.23
CA ALA A 335 10.27 -14.55 -10.03
C ALA A 335 9.92 -15.75 -9.15
N LEU A 336 10.75 -16.04 -8.15
CA LEU A 336 10.46 -17.08 -7.16
C LEU A 336 9.20 -16.78 -6.34
N LEU A 337 8.93 -15.52 -6.01
CA LEU A 337 7.68 -15.13 -5.36
C LEU A 337 6.47 -15.45 -6.25
N MET A 338 6.51 -15.14 -7.54
CA MET A 338 5.42 -15.49 -8.48
C MET A 338 5.23 -17.01 -8.61
N MET A 339 6.32 -17.77 -8.57
CA MET A 339 6.27 -19.23 -8.66
C MET A 339 5.77 -19.92 -7.39
N ASN A 340 6.01 -19.35 -6.21
CA ASN A 340 5.79 -20.05 -4.92
C ASN A 340 4.73 -19.40 -4.04
N SER A 341 4.21 -18.23 -4.41
CA SER A 341 3.17 -17.55 -3.64
C SER A 341 1.84 -18.31 -3.73
N ALA A 342 1.28 -18.66 -2.57
CA ALA A 342 -0.06 -19.24 -2.47
C ALA A 342 -1.12 -18.35 -3.12
N PHE A 343 -0.98 -17.03 -3.00
CA PHE A 343 -1.89 -16.09 -3.65
C PHE A 343 -1.86 -16.24 -5.18
N VAL A 344 -0.67 -16.32 -5.79
CA VAL A 344 -0.54 -16.47 -7.25
C VAL A 344 -1.07 -17.84 -7.70
N GLU A 345 -0.80 -18.90 -6.95
CA GLU A 345 -1.30 -20.24 -7.23
C GLU A 345 -2.84 -20.31 -7.16
N GLU A 346 -3.45 -19.70 -6.15
CA GLU A 346 -4.91 -19.59 -6.04
C GLU A 346 -5.52 -18.84 -7.23
N ARG A 347 -4.97 -17.67 -7.58
CA ARG A 347 -5.45 -16.88 -8.74
C ARG A 347 -5.27 -17.64 -10.06
N ALA A 348 -4.20 -18.41 -10.21
CA ALA A 348 -4.00 -19.29 -11.36
C ALA A 348 -5.07 -20.38 -11.43
N GLY A 349 -5.44 -20.97 -10.30
CA GLY A 349 -6.51 -21.98 -10.22
C GLY A 349 -7.90 -21.42 -10.55
N GLU A 350 -8.20 -20.20 -10.09
CA GLU A 350 -9.43 -19.48 -10.44
C GLU A 350 -9.48 -19.13 -11.92
N CYS A 351 -8.37 -18.61 -12.48
CA CYS A 351 -8.23 -18.34 -13.91
C CYS A 351 -8.46 -19.62 -14.74
N ALA A 352 -7.85 -20.73 -14.36
CA ALA A 352 -8.04 -22.02 -15.01
C ALA A 352 -9.50 -22.47 -14.97
N GLY A 353 -10.16 -22.34 -13.83
CA GLY A 353 -11.60 -22.64 -13.68
C GLY A 353 -12.45 -21.82 -14.66
N ARG A 354 -12.15 -20.53 -14.79
CA ARG A 354 -12.85 -19.61 -15.70
C ARG A 354 -12.61 -19.96 -17.16
N LEU A 355 -11.37 -20.18 -17.58
CA LEU A 355 -11.03 -20.56 -18.96
C LEU A 355 -11.69 -21.89 -19.37
N ARG A 356 -11.75 -22.86 -18.46
CA ARG A 356 -12.44 -24.14 -18.70
C ARG A 356 -13.95 -23.99 -18.85
N ALA A 357 -14.54 -23.07 -18.09
CA ALA A 357 -15.97 -22.77 -18.17
C ALA A 357 -16.35 -22.02 -19.46
N MET A 358 -15.38 -21.47 -20.21
CA MET A 358 -15.65 -20.82 -21.49
C MET A 358 -16.13 -21.80 -22.55
N GLN A 359 -17.21 -21.41 -23.23
CA GLN A 359 -17.74 -22.08 -24.41
C GLN A 359 -16.90 -21.71 -25.63
N VAL A 360 -15.78 -22.41 -25.83
CA VAL A 360 -14.95 -22.28 -27.04
C VAL A 360 -14.72 -23.63 -27.70
N GLU A 361 -14.37 -23.58 -28.98
CA GLU A 361 -14.33 -24.75 -29.87
C GLU A 361 -13.14 -25.69 -29.61
N SER A 362 -12.05 -25.20 -29.01
CA SER A 362 -10.84 -26.01 -28.79
C SER A 362 -9.97 -25.51 -27.63
N ASP A 363 -9.05 -26.37 -27.17
CA ASP A 363 -8.01 -25.97 -26.21
C ASP A 363 -7.07 -24.90 -26.81
N ALA A 364 -6.81 -24.93 -28.12
CA ALA A 364 -6.03 -23.89 -28.80
C ALA A 364 -6.71 -22.52 -28.68
N ALA A 365 -8.03 -22.48 -28.88
CA ALA A 365 -8.81 -21.25 -28.69
C ALA A 365 -8.77 -20.77 -27.23
N ARG A 366 -8.83 -21.68 -26.23
CA ARG A 366 -8.63 -21.32 -24.80
C ARG A 366 -7.25 -20.71 -24.55
N VAL A 367 -6.19 -21.29 -25.12
CA VAL A 367 -4.82 -20.77 -25.00
C VAL A 367 -4.77 -19.36 -25.57
N GLU A 368 -5.31 -19.14 -26.77
CA GLU A 368 -5.33 -17.81 -27.38
C GLU A 368 -6.06 -16.78 -26.50
N ARG A 369 -7.19 -17.16 -25.89
CA ARG A 369 -7.89 -16.31 -24.92
C ARG A 369 -7.05 -16.00 -23.69
N ALA A 370 -6.32 -16.99 -23.16
CA ALA A 370 -5.44 -16.78 -22.01
C ALA A 370 -4.33 -15.76 -22.30
N PHE A 371 -3.72 -15.82 -23.50
CA PHE A 371 -2.69 -14.87 -23.92
C PHE A 371 -3.24 -13.46 -24.11
N VAL A 372 -4.42 -13.32 -24.73
CA VAL A 372 -5.07 -12.00 -24.90
C VAL A 372 -5.40 -11.38 -23.55
N GLU A 373 -5.88 -12.16 -22.59
CA GLU A 373 -6.26 -11.66 -21.28
C GLU A 373 -5.07 -11.39 -20.35
N ALA A 374 -3.98 -12.16 -20.47
CA ALA A 374 -2.78 -11.98 -19.66
C ALA A 374 -1.79 -10.95 -20.24
N TYR A 375 -1.61 -10.92 -21.57
CA TYR A 375 -0.57 -10.13 -22.25
C TYR A 375 -1.12 -9.08 -23.21
N GLY A 376 -2.43 -9.06 -23.48
CA GLY A 376 -3.03 -8.08 -24.38
C GLY A 376 -2.76 -8.30 -25.87
N ARG A 377 -2.24 -9.48 -26.25
CA ARG A 377 -1.95 -9.86 -27.65
C ARG A 377 -2.36 -11.31 -27.94
N PRO A 378 -2.61 -11.68 -29.21
CA PRO A 378 -2.80 -13.08 -29.57
C PRO A 378 -1.52 -13.91 -29.34
N ALA A 379 -1.71 -15.19 -29.07
CA ALA A 379 -0.62 -16.16 -29.01
C ALA A 379 -0.06 -16.43 -30.41
N ALA A 380 1.25 -16.57 -30.54
CA ALA A 380 1.89 -17.05 -31.76
C ALA A 380 1.68 -18.56 -31.92
N ASP A 381 1.77 -19.07 -33.16
CA ASP A 381 1.56 -20.49 -33.46
C ASP A 381 2.45 -21.42 -32.61
N VAL A 382 3.71 -21.03 -32.40
CA VAL A 382 4.65 -21.77 -31.54
C VAL A 382 4.23 -21.78 -30.08
N GLU A 383 3.69 -20.67 -29.56
CA GLU A 383 3.23 -20.57 -28.18
C GLU A 383 1.98 -21.43 -27.95
N ILE A 384 1.12 -21.53 -28.97
CA ILE A 384 -0.03 -22.42 -28.96
C ILE A 384 0.44 -23.88 -28.94
N GLU A 385 1.36 -24.25 -29.83
CA GLU A 385 1.91 -25.62 -29.89
C GLU A 385 2.57 -26.03 -28.57
N GLU A 386 3.44 -25.18 -28.02
CA GLU A 386 4.11 -25.42 -26.74
C GLU A 386 3.13 -25.51 -25.57
N SER A 387 2.11 -24.64 -25.54
CA SER A 387 1.06 -24.67 -24.50
C SER A 387 0.25 -25.95 -24.54
N LEU A 388 -0.12 -26.44 -25.74
CA LEU A 388 -0.85 -27.69 -25.91
C LEU A 388 -0.01 -28.90 -25.52
N ALA A 389 1.27 -28.92 -25.91
CA ALA A 389 2.21 -29.96 -25.49
C ALA A 389 2.39 -29.97 -23.96
N PHE A 390 2.49 -28.78 -23.34
CA PHE A 390 2.57 -28.62 -21.89
C PHE A 390 1.31 -29.15 -21.19
N LEU A 391 0.11 -28.81 -21.69
CA LEU A 391 -1.15 -29.31 -21.14
C LEU A 391 -1.22 -30.84 -21.20
N ALA A 392 -0.81 -31.46 -22.31
CA ALA A 392 -0.77 -32.91 -22.45
C ALA A 392 0.16 -33.54 -21.41
N ALA A 393 1.39 -33.02 -21.27
CA ALA A 393 2.35 -33.51 -20.28
C ALA A 393 1.84 -33.36 -18.84
N MET A 394 1.23 -32.21 -18.51
CA MET A 394 0.72 -31.98 -17.15
C MET A 394 -0.45 -32.89 -16.80
N ARG A 395 -1.32 -33.25 -17.77
CA ARG A 395 -2.40 -34.22 -17.57
C ARG A 395 -1.86 -35.61 -17.20
N GLU A 396 -0.74 -36.03 -17.77
CA GLU A 396 -0.09 -37.32 -17.45
C GLU A 396 0.53 -37.34 -16.05
N THR A 397 1.11 -36.22 -15.63
CA THR A 397 1.76 -36.08 -14.31
C THR A 397 0.80 -35.74 -13.17
N ALA A 398 -0.49 -35.60 -13.46
CA ALA A 398 -1.47 -35.17 -12.48
C ALA A 398 -1.52 -36.13 -11.28
N PRO A 399 -1.56 -35.61 -10.04
CA PRO A 399 -1.66 -36.46 -8.85
C PRO A 399 -2.94 -37.31 -8.90
N GLY A 400 -2.82 -38.59 -8.56
CA GLY A 400 -3.93 -39.54 -8.61
C GLY A 400 -5.10 -39.13 -7.71
N GLY A 401 -6.33 -39.24 -8.24
CA GLY A 401 -7.57 -38.93 -7.52
C GLY A 401 -8.13 -37.51 -7.71
N GLY A 402 -7.46 -36.65 -8.49
CA GLY A 402 -7.94 -35.30 -8.84
C GLY A 402 -8.41 -35.14 -10.30
N ASP A 403 -9.01 -33.98 -10.60
CA ASP A 403 -9.30 -33.57 -11.99
C ASP A 403 -8.00 -33.20 -12.71
N ALA A 404 -7.47 -34.15 -13.48
CA ALA A 404 -6.21 -34.01 -14.22
C ALA A 404 -6.22 -32.82 -15.20
N ASP A 405 -7.38 -32.51 -15.77
CA ASP A 405 -7.54 -31.40 -16.69
C ASP A 405 -7.51 -30.07 -15.93
N ARG A 406 -8.18 -29.97 -14.76
CA ARG A 406 -8.04 -28.80 -13.87
C ARG A 406 -6.59 -28.58 -13.46
N PHE A 407 -5.88 -29.64 -13.09
CA PHE A 407 -4.48 -29.54 -12.69
C PHE A 407 -3.62 -28.96 -13.82
N ALA A 408 -3.75 -29.49 -15.04
CA ALA A 408 -2.98 -29.02 -16.19
C ALA A 408 -3.24 -27.55 -16.52
N TRP A 409 -4.52 -27.14 -16.56
CA TRP A 409 -4.87 -25.74 -16.82
C TRP A 409 -4.39 -24.79 -15.72
N THR A 410 -4.46 -25.19 -14.45
CA THR A 410 -3.91 -24.40 -13.33
C THR A 410 -2.41 -24.18 -13.51
N ARG A 411 -1.66 -25.23 -13.89
CA ARG A 411 -0.20 -25.09 -14.12
C ARG A 411 0.13 -24.23 -15.33
N LEU A 412 -0.64 -24.34 -16.42
CA LEU A 412 -0.45 -23.46 -17.57
C LEU A 412 -0.72 -21.99 -17.19
N CYS A 413 -1.82 -21.72 -16.49
CA CYS A 413 -2.13 -20.36 -16.01
C CYS A 413 -1.02 -19.85 -15.08
N HIS A 414 -0.48 -20.69 -14.19
CA HIS A 414 0.61 -20.31 -13.29
C HIS A 414 1.88 -19.92 -14.05
N VAL A 415 2.24 -20.67 -15.10
CA VAL A 415 3.37 -20.33 -15.98
C VAL A 415 3.13 -18.99 -16.69
N ILE A 416 1.93 -18.80 -17.25
CA ILE A 416 1.56 -17.57 -17.96
C ILE A 416 1.64 -16.35 -17.02
N LEU A 417 1.05 -16.45 -15.83
CA LEU A 417 1.05 -15.36 -14.84
C LEU A 417 2.43 -15.12 -14.21
N GLY A 418 3.31 -16.12 -14.20
CA GLY A 418 4.69 -16.01 -13.74
C GLY A 418 5.68 -15.51 -14.79
N ALA A 419 5.26 -15.39 -16.06
CA ALA A 419 6.13 -14.93 -17.14
C ALA A 419 6.50 -13.45 -17.00
N SER A 420 7.67 -13.07 -17.53
CA SER A 420 8.07 -11.66 -17.55
C SER A 420 7.06 -10.79 -18.32
N GLU A 421 6.48 -11.31 -19.40
CA GLU A 421 5.49 -10.57 -20.19
C GLU A 421 4.24 -10.16 -19.41
N PHE A 422 3.89 -10.87 -18.33
CA PHE A 422 2.78 -10.47 -17.45
C PHE A 422 3.06 -9.18 -16.66
N ILE A 423 4.35 -8.90 -16.40
CA ILE A 423 4.80 -7.84 -15.50
C ILE A 423 5.31 -6.62 -16.28
N TYR A 424 5.70 -6.76 -17.53
CA TYR A 424 6.26 -5.67 -18.34
C TYR A 424 5.27 -5.22 -19.42
N VAL A 425 5.11 -3.91 -19.57
CA VAL A 425 4.31 -3.27 -20.62
C VAL A 425 5.23 -2.58 -21.61
N ASP A 426 4.98 -2.75 -22.91
CA ASP A 426 5.78 -2.24 -24.03
C ASP A 426 5.13 -1.13 -24.85
#